data_AF-A0A7I7QQN6-F1
#
_entry.id   AF-A0A7I7QQN6-F1
#
_cell.length_a   1.000
_cell.length_b   1.000
_cell.length_c   1.000
_cell.angle_alpha   90.00
_cell.angle_beta   90.00
_cell.angle_gamma   90.00
#
_symmetry.space_group_name_H-M   'P 1'
#
loop_
_entity.id
_entity.type
_entity.pdbx_description
1 polymer ?
#
loop_
_entity_poly.entity_id
_entity_poly.type
_entity_poly.pdbx_seq_one_letter_code
_entity_poly.pdbx_strand_id
1 'polypeptide(L)'
;MTDIHIRPEEVKTSGGLIDDKAEEARTRIVNLYDSGASARDGNRGFATGPAVVAYCDAMRAEMLNAVDRLQETGRKIVAAAQGIDRTDDKSAESISRVATALDGSVS
;
A
#
# COMPACT_ATOMS: atom_id res chain seq x y z
N MET A 1 -6.26 22.13 -19.78
CA MET A 1 -6.19 21.66 -18.39
C MET A 1 -6.70 20.24 -18.38
N THR A 2 -5.84 19.29 -18.02
CA THR A 2 -6.21 17.87 -17.96
C THR A 2 -6.89 17.66 -16.62
N ASP A 3 -8.20 17.43 -16.67
CA ASP A 3 -8.99 17.17 -15.48
C ASP A 3 -8.62 15.77 -14.95
N ILE A 4 -7.93 15.71 -13.82
CA ILE A 4 -7.50 14.46 -13.21
C ILE A 4 -8.70 13.91 -12.43
N HIS A 5 -9.55 13.13 -13.10
CA HIS A 5 -10.66 12.40 -12.47
C HIS A 5 -10.13 11.26 -11.59
N ILE A 6 -9.77 11.58 -10.35
CA ILE A 6 -9.56 10.56 -9.31
C ILE A 6 -10.91 10.27 -8.66
N ARG A 7 -11.25 8.99 -8.51
CA ARG A 7 -12.40 8.54 -7.71
C ARG A 7 -11.89 8.16 -6.31
N PRO A 8 -11.94 9.06 -5.32
CA PRO A 8 -11.21 8.89 -4.06
C PRO A 8 -11.70 7.67 -3.26
N GLU A 9 -12.99 7.37 -3.33
CA GLU A 9 -13.59 6.19 -2.70
C GLU A 9 -13.13 4.86 -3.32
N GLU A 10 -12.95 4.81 -4.65
CA GLU A 10 -12.38 3.62 -5.32
C GLU A 10 -10.90 3.43 -4.95
N VAL A 11 -10.15 4.52 -4.81
CA VAL A 11 -8.76 4.48 -4.37
C VAL A 11 -8.65 4.02 -2.92
N LYS A 12 -9.53 4.48 -2.03
CA LYS A 12 -9.59 4.05 -0.63
C LYS A 12 -9.94 2.57 -0.51
N THR A 13 -10.92 2.10 -1.27
CA THR A 13 -11.30 0.68 -1.35
C THR A 13 -10.12 -0.16 -1.82
N SER A 14 -9.42 0.28 -2.87
CA SER A 14 -8.23 -0.39 -3.40
C SER A 14 -7.08 -0.39 -2.39
N GLY A 15 -6.91 0.68 -1.61
CA GLY A 15 -5.95 0.76 -0.52
C GLY A 15 -6.20 -0.25 0.59
N GLY A 16 -7.47 -0.41 1.00
CA GLY A 16 -7.87 -1.46 1.95
C GLY A 16 -7.57 -2.87 1.43
N LEU A 17 -7.88 -3.12 0.16
CA LEU A 17 -7.57 -4.40 -0.49
C LEU A 17 -6.06 -4.68 -0.56
N ILE A 18 -5.23 -3.65 -0.77
CA ILE A 18 -3.76 -3.76 -0.73
C ILE A 18 -3.28 -4.13 0.68
N ASP A 19 -3.83 -3.52 1.72
CA ASP A 19 -3.51 -3.86 3.12
C ASP A 19 -3.88 -5.33 3.42
N ASP A 20 -5.10 -5.77 3.07
CA ASP A 20 -5.55 -7.15 3.26
C ASP A 20 -4.65 -8.16 2.52
N LYS A 21 -4.31 -7.85 1.25
CA LYS A 21 -3.42 -8.71 0.45
C LYS A 21 -1.99 -8.71 0.95
N ALA A 22 -1.52 -7.61 1.53
CA ALA A 22 -0.21 -7.55 2.17
C ALA A 22 -0.17 -8.46 3.42
N GLU A 23 -1.23 -8.47 4.24
CA GLU A 23 -1.32 -9.36 5.40
C GLU A 23 -1.38 -10.84 5.00
N GLU A 24 -2.19 -11.18 3.98
CA GLU A 24 -2.21 -12.52 3.40
C GLU A 24 -0.83 -12.94 2.87
N ALA A 25 -0.14 -12.04 2.17
CA ALA A 25 1.19 -12.29 1.61
C ALA A 25 2.23 -12.53 2.70
N ARG A 26 2.24 -11.72 3.78
CA ARG A 26 3.13 -11.93 4.94
C ARG A 26 2.95 -13.32 5.52
N THR A 27 1.69 -13.73 5.75
CA THR A 27 1.37 -15.04 6.31
C THR A 27 1.89 -16.17 5.42
N ARG A 28 1.68 -16.06 4.10
CA ARG A 28 2.20 -17.04 3.13
C ARG A 28 3.71 -17.10 3.10
N ILE A 29 4.41 -15.96 3.13
CA ILE A 29 5.87 -15.88 3.13
C ILE A 29 6.44 -16.54 4.38
N VAL A 30 5.88 -16.23 5.56
CA VAL A 30 6.30 -16.86 6.82
C VAL A 30 6.15 -18.37 6.74
N ASN A 31 4.98 -18.87 6.31
CA ASN A 31 4.73 -20.31 6.20
C ASN A 31 5.66 -21.00 5.18
N LEU A 32 5.96 -20.35 4.06
CA LEU A 32 6.86 -20.90 3.04
C LEU A 32 8.27 -21.12 3.60
N TYR A 33 8.79 -20.14 4.36
CA TYR A 33 10.16 -20.16 4.85
C TYR A 33 10.32 -20.84 6.22
N ASP A 34 9.26 -21.00 7.00
CA ASP A 34 9.28 -21.85 8.22
C ASP A 34 9.57 -23.32 7.88
N SER A 35 9.31 -23.76 6.64
CA SER A 35 9.74 -25.09 6.13
C SER A 35 11.27 -25.26 6.02
N GLY A 36 12.05 -24.19 6.15
CA GLY A 36 13.51 -24.21 6.08
C GLY A 36 14.18 -25.07 7.16
N ALA A 37 13.53 -25.25 8.32
CA ALA A 37 14.00 -26.16 9.36
C ALA A 37 14.03 -27.63 8.89
N SER A 38 13.00 -28.08 8.16
CA SER A 38 12.95 -29.41 7.57
C SER A 38 14.01 -29.62 6.50
N ALA A 39 14.30 -28.58 5.70
CA ALA A 39 15.36 -28.61 4.70
C ALA A 39 16.77 -28.68 5.31
N ARG A 40 16.97 -28.03 6.46
CA ARG A 40 18.21 -28.12 7.26
C ARG A 40 18.41 -29.54 7.80
N ASP A 41 17.37 -30.15 8.37
CA ASP A 41 17.44 -31.49 8.93
C ASP A 41 17.73 -32.55 7.86
N GLY A 42 17.21 -32.37 6.63
CA GLY A 42 17.53 -33.21 5.49
C GLY A 42 18.98 -33.09 4.97
N ASN A 43 19.70 -32.01 5.32
CA ASN A 43 21.09 -31.75 4.89
C ASN A 43 22.10 -31.82 6.04
N ARG A 44 21.75 -32.46 7.14
CA ARG A 44 22.58 -32.54 8.35
C ARG A 44 23.91 -33.26 8.02
N GLY A 45 25.03 -32.57 8.23
CA GLY A 45 26.39 -33.07 7.96
C GLY A 45 27.01 -32.59 6.63
N PHE A 46 26.22 -31.94 5.76
CA PHE A 46 26.73 -31.29 4.55
C PHE A 46 26.87 -29.77 4.76
N ALA A 47 27.95 -29.19 4.22
CA ALA A 47 28.20 -27.74 4.29
C ALA A 47 27.09 -26.89 3.62
N THR A 48 26.27 -27.50 2.77
CA THR A 48 25.13 -26.87 2.09
C THR A 48 23.94 -26.59 3.02
N GLY A 49 23.78 -27.32 4.13
CA GLY A 49 22.66 -27.14 5.05
C GLY A 49 22.58 -25.71 5.63
N PRO A 50 23.65 -25.18 6.24
CA PRO A 50 23.68 -23.80 6.72
C PRO A 50 23.49 -22.75 5.61
N ALA A 51 24.06 -22.99 4.41
CA ALA A 51 23.94 -22.06 3.29
C ALA A 51 22.51 -21.97 2.75
N VAL A 52 21.78 -23.09 2.69
CA VAL A 52 20.36 -23.12 2.30
C VAL A 52 19.50 -22.35 3.31
N VAL A 53 19.74 -22.52 4.61
CA VAL A 53 19.01 -21.78 5.65
C VAL A 53 19.26 -20.28 5.51
N ALA A 54 20.52 -19.85 5.37
CA ALA A 54 20.85 -18.44 5.20
C ALA A 54 20.21 -17.82 3.94
N TYR A 55 20.14 -18.58 2.85
CA TYR A 55 19.44 -18.17 1.63
C TYR A 55 17.93 -18.03 1.85
N CYS A 56 17.31 -19.01 2.52
CA CYS A 56 15.90 -18.97 2.87
C CYS A 56 15.57 -17.76 3.75
N ASP A 57 16.39 -17.47 4.75
CA ASP A 57 16.22 -16.30 5.63
C ASP A 57 16.36 -14.99 4.88
N ALA A 58 17.34 -14.88 3.98
CA ALA A 58 17.54 -13.69 3.14
C ALA A 58 16.34 -13.45 2.22
N MET A 59 15.86 -14.51 1.56
CA MET A 59 14.72 -14.41 0.64
C MET A 59 13.42 -14.09 1.40
N ARG A 60 13.21 -14.66 2.60
CA ARG A 60 12.10 -14.30 3.49
C ARG A 60 12.13 -12.80 3.80
N ALA A 61 13.29 -12.28 4.19
CA ALA A 61 13.45 -10.86 4.53
C ALA A 61 13.19 -9.95 3.32
N GLU A 62 13.68 -10.31 2.14
CA GLU A 62 13.49 -9.55 0.91
C GLU A 62 12.01 -9.50 0.51
N MET A 63 11.29 -10.63 0.54
CA MET A 63 9.86 -10.65 0.22
C MET A 63 9.02 -9.85 1.22
N LEU A 64 9.32 -9.94 2.53
CA LEU A 64 8.63 -9.13 3.53
C LEU A 64 8.84 -7.63 3.28
N ASN A 65 10.07 -7.22 2.94
CA ASN A 65 10.36 -5.83 2.60
C ASN A 65 9.62 -5.37 1.34
N ALA A 66 9.53 -6.22 0.32
CA ALA A 66 8.75 -5.92 -0.89
C ALA A 66 7.26 -5.70 -0.56
N VAL A 67 6.68 -6.54 0.30
CA VAL A 67 5.30 -6.37 0.79
C VAL A 67 5.14 -5.07 1.58
N ASP A 68 6.07 -4.75 2.48
CA ASP A 68 6.07 -3.48 3.23
C ASP A 68 6.05 -2.26 2.30
N ARG A 69 6.90 -2.27 1.27
CA ARG A 69 6.99 -1.16 0.29
C ARG A 69 5.73 -1.01 -0.55
N LEU A 70 5.13 -2.12 -0.98
CA LEU A 70 3.86 -2.10 -1.71
C LEU A 70 2.75 -1.51 -0.84
N GLN A 71 2.69 -1.93 0.42
CA GLN A 71 1.72 -1.43 1.39
C GLN A 71 1.92 0.07 1.68
N GLU A 72 3.15 0.51 1.89
CA GLU A 72 3.48 1.94 2.06
C GLU A 72 3.09 2.77 0.83
N THR A 73 3.37 2.26 -0.37
CA THR A 73 3.00 2.92 -1.63
C THR A 73 1.48 3.04 -1.76
N GLY A 74 0.74 1.97 -1.44
CA GLY A 74 -0.74 1.99 -1.41
C GLY A 74 -1.28 3.07 -0.46
N ARG A 75 -0.76 3.13 0.77
CA ARG A 75 -1.15 4.16 1.75
C ARG A 75 -0.86 5.58 1.26
N LYS A 76 0.28 5.81 0.60
CA LYS A 76 0.63 7.11 0.00
C LYS A 76 -0.33 7.50 -1.12
N ILE A 77 -0.74 6.55 -1.96
CA ILE A 77 -1.73 6.79 -3.03
C ILE A 77 -3.09 7.18 -2.43
N VAL A 78 -3.56 6.47 -1.39
CA VAL A 78 -4.80 6.81 -0.68
C VAL A 78 -4.73 8.21 -0.06
N ALA A 79 -3.61 8.53 0.61
CA ALA A 79 -3.41 9.84 1.21
C ALA A 79 -3.41 10.96 0.17
N ALA A 80 -2.80 10.74 -1.00
CA ALA A 80 -2.81 11.69 -2.10
C ALA A 80 -4.22 11.91 -2.66
N ALA A 81 -4.99 10.83 -2.88
CA ALA A 81 -6.38 10.93 -3.34
C ALA A 81 -7.27 11.73 -2.38
N GLN A 82 -7.12 11.51 -1.06
CA GLN A 82 -7.82 12.31 -0.05
C GLN A 82 -7.36 13.77 -0.01
N GLY A 83 -6.11 14.06 -0.37
CA GLY A 83 -5.61 15.43 -0.47
C GLY A 83 -6.26 16.22 -1.60
N ILE A 84 -6.48 15.56 -2.73
CA ILE A 84 -7.12 16.15 -3.92
C ILE A 84 -8.61 16.41 -3.63
N ASP A 85 -9.33 15.42 -3.11
CA ASP A 85 -10.74 15.52 -2.74
C ASP A 85 -11.03 16.72 -1.82
N ARG A 86 -10.24 16.87 -0.73
CA ARG A 86 -10.37 18.02 0.18
C ARG A 86 -10.04 19.37 -0.47
N THR A 87 -9.19 19.38 -1.49
CA THR A 87 -8.83 20.61 -2.20
C THR A 87 -9.96 21.04 -3.13
N ASP A 88 -10.60 20.08 -3.78
CA ASP A 88 -11.75 20.31 -4.64
C ASP A 88 -12.95 20.82 -3.82
N ASP A 89 -13.26 20.19 -2.69
CA ASP A 89 -14.32 20.63 -1.77
C ASP A 89 -14.13 22.09 -1.32
N LYS A 90 -12.92 22.44 -0.87
CA LYS A 90 -12.60 23.81 -0.43
C LYS A 90 -12.71 24.83 -1.57
N SER A 91 -12.36 24.42 -2.78
CA SER A 91 -12.45 25.26 -3.97
C SER A 91 -13.91 25.50 -4.35
N ALA A 92 -14.73 24.44 -4.33
CA ALA A 92 -16.17 24.52 -4.59
C ALA A 92 -16.88 25.43 -3.56
N GLU A 93 -16.61 25.25 -2.26
CA GLU A 93 -17.15 26.13 -1.21
C GLU A 93 -16.77 27.60 -1.44
N SER A 94 -15.51 27.85 -1.81
CA SER A 94 -15.02 29.21 -2.04
C SER A 94 -15.67 29.84 -3.28
N ILE A 95 -15.84 29.08 -4.36
CA ILE A 95 -16.56 29.53 -5.56
C ILE A 95 -18.02 29.82 -5.23
N SER A 96 -18.71 28.94 -4.48
CA SER A 96 -20.08 29.18 -4.05
C SER A 96 -20.20 30.46 -3.22
N ARG A 97 -19.28 30.70 -2.27
CA ARG A 97 -19.26 31.96 -1.50
C ARG A 97 -19.08 33.18 -2.40
N VAL A 98 -18.16 33.13 -3.36
CA VAL A 98 -17.92 34.22 -4.32
C VAL A 98 -19.16 34.45 -5.19
N ALA A 99 -19.80 33.39 -5.68
CA ALA A 99 -21.03 33.48 -6.47
C ALA A 99 -22.19 34.11 -5.67
N THR A 100 -22.40 33.69 -4.42
CA THR A 100 -23.43 34.29 -3.55
C THR A 100 -23.14 35.76 -3.23
N ALA A 101 -21.87 36.12 -3.02
CA ALA A 101 -21.47 37.51 -2.78
C ALA A 101 -21.69 38.41 -4.01
N LEU A 102 -21.45 37.87 -5.22
CA LEU A 102 -21.75 38.56 -6.47
C LEU A 102 -23.25 38.78 -6.63
N ASP A 103 -24.08 37.76 -6.45
CA ASP A 103 -25.55 37.89 -6.56
C ASP A 103 -26.12 38.91 -5.56
N GLY A 104 -25.61 38.93 -4.33
CA GLY A 104 -26.03 39.90 -3.31
C GLY A 104 -25.55 41.35 -3.57
N SER A 105 -24.57 41.55 -4.45
CA SER A 105 -24.05 42.88 -4.82
C SER A 105 -24.72 43.48 -6.06
N VAL A 106 -25.59 42.71 -6.72
CA VAL A 106 -26.35 43.11 -7.92
C VAL A 106 -27.83 43.38 -7.60
N SER A 107 -28.26 43.25 -6.32
CA SER A 107 -29.56 43.73 -5.81
C SER A 107 -29.44 45.10 -5.16
#